data_AF-A0A177JQQ5-F1
#
_entry.id   AF-A0A177JQQ5-F1
#
_cell.length_a   1.000
_cell.length_b   1.000
_cell.length_c   1.000
_cell.angle_alpha   90.00
_cell.angle_beta   90.00
_cell.angle_gamma   90.00
#
_symmetry.space_group_name_H-M   'P 1'
#
loop_
_entity.id
_entity.type
_entity.pdbx_description
1 polymer ?
#
loop_
_entity_poly.entity_id
_entity_poly.type
_entity_poly.pdbx_seq_one_letter_code
_entity_poly.pdbx_strand_id
1 'polypeptide(L)'
;MTDFFVFDLLNTCLRVAVTLIVAYKLVEFYDDYKPAERVGLAMMGSGSFLTVPPIWAYQVGQGVFDGWAVTVMTLGIILMLFGRMSRHIRHRANNARHAAQMERDIAERRRARGGEV
;
A
#
# COMPACT_ATOMS: atom_id res chain seq x y z
N MET A 1 30.21 18.36 -12.72
CA MET A 1 28.94 18.43 -13.46
C MET A 1 28.35 17.04 -13.77
N THR A 2 29.17 16.03 -14.07
CA THR A 2 28.71 14.67 -14.38
C THR A 2 28.03 13.94 -13.22
N ASP A 3 28.51 14.10 -11.98
CA ASP A 3 28.03 13.28 -10.86
C ASP A 3 26.59 13.65 -10.43
N PHE A 4 26.26 14.95 -10.46
CA PHE A 4 24.90 15.43 -10.22
C PHE A 4 23.92 14.94 -11.29
N PHE A 5 24.33 14.97 -12.56
CA PHE A 5 23.49 14.48 -13.66
C PHE A 5 23.21 12.98 -13.57
N VAL A 6 24.23 12.17 -13.22
CA VAL A 6 24.04 10.72 -13.03
C VAL A 6 23.10 10.44 -11.86
N PHE A 7 23.21 11.19 -10.77
CA PHE A 7 22.32 11.07 -9.62
C PHE A 7 20.86 11.44 -9.96
N ASP A 8 20.64 12.55 -10.66
CA ASP A 8 19.31 13.02 -11.06
C ASP A 8 18.65 12.05 -12.06
N LEU A 9 19.43 11.50 -12.99
CA LEU A 9 18.99 10.47 -13.92
C LEU A 9 18.59 9.19 -13.18
N LEU A 10 19.43 8.72 -12.24
CA LEU A 10 19.12 7.54 -11.42
C LEU A 10 17.84 7.76 -10.59
N ASN A 11 17.72 8.93 -9.94
CA ASN A 11 16.55 9.28 -9.16
C ASN A 11 15.29 9.29 -10.04
N THR A 12 15.35 9.91 -11.22
CA THR A 12 14.26 9.90 -12.19
C THR A 12 13.86 8.49 -12.60
N CYS A 13 14.83 7.64 -12.96
CA CYS A 13 14.58 6.24 -13.32
C CYS A 13 13.87 5.50 -12.18
N LEU A 14 14.30 5.70 -10.93
CA LEU A 14 13.64 5.11 -9.77
C LEU A 14 12.21 5.62 -9.57
N ARG A 15 11.96 6.94 -9.74
CA ARG A 15 10.61 7.52 -9.63
C ARG A 15 9.66 7.00 -10.68
N VAL A 16 10.14 6.86 -11.93
CA VAL A 16 9.38 6.27 -13.03
C VAL A 16 9.13 4.78 -12.77
N ALA A 17 10.15 4.03 -12.34
CA ALA A 17 9.99 2.61 -12.00
C ALA A 17 8.95 2.38 -10.90
N VAL A 18 8.97 3.18 -9.82
CA VAL A 18 7.94 3.15 -8.77
C VAL A 18 6.57 3.40 -9.34
N THR A 19 6.42 4.42 -10.20
CA THR A 19 5.15 4.76 -10.85
C THR A 19 4.63 3.59 -11.69
N LEU A 20 5.49 2.96 -12.50
CA LEU A 20 5.14 1.82 -13.34
C LEU A 20 4.74 0.60 -12.51
N ILE A 21 5.48 0.29 -11.43
CA ILE A 21 5.16 -0.82 -10.53
C ILE A 21 3.79 -0.60 -9.87
N VAL A 22 3.51 0.63 -9.46
CA VAL A 22 2.21 0.98 -8.87
C VAL A 22 1.09 0.86 -9.90
N ALA A 23 1.28 1.39 -11.10
CA ALA A 23 0.31 1.29 -12.18
C ALA A 23 0.03 -0.19 -12.52
N TYR A 24 1.08 -1.00 -12.67
CA TYR A 24 0.95 -2.45 -12.88
C TYR A 24 0.14 -3.11 -11.75
N LYS A 25 0.46 -2.81 -10.48
CA LYS A 25 -0.28 -3.37 -9.35
C LYS A 25 -1.75 -2.97 -9.33
N LEU A 26 -2.06 -1.73 -9.71
CA LEU A 26 -3.43 -1.25 -9.77
C LEU A 26 -4.22 -1.85 -10.93
N VAL A 27 -3.56 -2.20 -12.03
CA VAL A 27 -4.21 -2.87 -13.17
C VAL A 27 -4.42 -4.35 -12.88
N GLU A 28 -3.37 -5.05 -12.43
CA GLU A 28 -3.39 -6.51 -12.28
C GLU A 28 -4.14 -6.97 -11.02
N PHE A 29 -3.93 -6.29 -9.90
CA PHE A 29 -4.45 -6.72 -8.58
C PHE A 29 -5.53 -5.76 -8.07
N TYR A 30 -6.25 -5.09 -8.98
CA TYR A 30 -7.26 -4.10 -8.61
C TYR A 30 -8.24 -4.67 -7.56
N ASP A 31 -8.79 -5.86 -7.84
CA ASP A 31 -9.82 -6.51 -7.03
C ASP A 31 -9.34 -7.03 -5.67
N ASP A 32 -8.06 -7.31 -5.53
CA ASP A 32 -7.46 -7.74 -4.26
C ASP A 32 -7.31 -6.60 -3.25
N TYR A 33 -7.23 -5.36 -3.75
CA TYR A 33 -7.07 -4.18 -2.91
C TYR A 33 -8.40 -3.60 -2.43
N LYS A 34 -8.41 -3.12 -1.19
CA LYS A 34 -9.53 -2.34 -0.66
C LYS A 34 -9.55 -0.94 -1.30
N PRO A 35 -10.70 -0.27 -1.37
CA PRO A 35 -10.79 1.09 -1.93
C PRO A 35 -9.75 2.05 -1.35
N ALA A 36 -9.54 2.04 -0.03
CA ALA A 36 -8.51 2.86 0.62
C ALA A 36 -7.08 2.52 0.17
N GLU A 37 -6.76 1.23 -0.02
CA GLU A 37 -5.44 0.80 -0.51
C GLU A 37 -5.24 1.21 -1.97
N ARG A 38 -6.28 1.14 -2.80
CA ARG A 38 -6.26 1.58 -4.20
C ARG A 38 -5.98 3.08 -4.31
N VAL A 39 -6.70 3.89 -3.54
CA VAL A 39 -6.49 5.35 -3.50
C VAL A 39 -5.09 5.67 -2.98
N GLY A 40 -4.64 5.00 -1.91
CA GLY A 40 -3.29 5.17 -1.38
C GLY A 40 -2.19 4.83 -2.39
N LEU A 41 -2.33 3.71 -3.10
CA LEU A 41 -1.42 3.31 -4.19
C LEU A 41 -1.45 4.35 -5.32
N ALA A 42 -2.63 4.77 -5.77
CA ALA A 42 -2.75 5.76 -6.86
C ALA A 42 -2.08 7.08 -6.50
N MET A 43 -2.27 7.58 -5.27
CA MET A 43 -1.60 8.77 -4.76
C MET A 43 -0.09 8.59 -4.63
N MET A 44 0.38 7.41 -4.20
CA MET A 44 1.81 7.12 -4.12
C MET A 44 2.46 7.14 -5.51
N GLY A 45 1.82 6.50 -6.51
CA GLY A 45 2.30 6.47 -7.89
C GLY A 45 2.30 7.86 -8.53
N SER A 46 1.20 8.60 -8.41
CA SER A 46 1.10 9.95 -8.96
C SER A 46 2.05 10.93 -8.26
N GLY A 47 2.15 10.88 -6.94
CA GLY A 47 3.11 11.67 -6.17
C GLY A 47 4.55 11.38 -6.57
N SER A 48 4.91 10.10 -6.78
CA SER A 48 6.23 9.72 -7.29
C SER A 48 6.48 10.30 -8.68
N PHE A 49 5.51 10.21 -9.59
CA PHE A 49 5.65 10.78 -10.93
C PHE A 49 5.79 12.31 -10.92
N LEU A 50 5.05 13.01 -10.06
CA LEU A 50 5.11 14.46 -9.91
C LEU A 50 6.45 14.97 -9.37
N THR A 51 7.30 14.10 -8.80
CA THR A 51 8.67 14.47 -8.41
C THR A 51 9.64 14.51 -9.59
N VAL A 52 9.28 13.94 -10.75
CA VAL A 52 10.17 13.90 -11.93
C VAL A 52 10.44 15.31 -12.48
N PRO A 53 9.43 16.14 -12.81
CA PRO A 53 9.70 17.48 -13.34
C PRO A 53 10.56 18.34 -12.40
N PRO A 54 10.32 18.38 -11.07
CA PRO A 54 11.18 19.08 -10.13
C PRO A 54 12.66 18.65 -10.16
N ILE A 55 12.95 17.35 -10.26
CA ILE A 55 14.35 16.84 -10.32
C ILE A 55 15.13 17.51 -11.47
N TRP A 56 14.49 17.69 -12.63
CA TRP A 56 15.10 18.34 -13.79
C TRP A 56 14.96 19.86 -13.75
N ALA A 57 13.91 20.39 -13.12
CA ALA A 57 13.63 21.83 -13.03
C ALA A 57 14.46 22.56 -11.97
N TYR A 58 15.07 21.85 -11.01
CA TYR A 58 16.04 22.43 -10.07
C TYR A 58 17.21 23.15 -10.77
N GLN A 59 17.45 22.85 -12.06
CA GLN A 59 18.43 23.54 -12.90
C GLN A 59 17.94 24.90 -13.47
N VAL A 60 16.65 25.21 -13.38
CA VAL A 60 16.00 26.38 -14.04
C VAL A 60 15.16 27.24 -13.07
N GLY A 61 14.80 26.73 -11.88
CA GLY A 61 14.04 27.45 -10.86
C GLY A 61 12.98 26.56 -10.19
N GLN A 62 12.54 26.92 -8.98
CA GLN A 62 11.62 26.09 -8.19
C GLN A 62 10.37 25.70 -8.99
N GLY A 63 10.10 24.39 -9.05
CA GLY A 63 8.95 23.85 -9.75
C GLY A 63 7.69 23.98 -8.90
N VAL A 64 6.53 24.20 -9.54
CA VAL A 64 5.20 24.30 -8.88
C VAL A 64 4.89 23.09 -7.97
N PHE A 65 5.57 21.96 -8.19
CA PHE A 65 5.35 20.69 -7.49
C PHE A 65 6.35 20.37 -6.38
N ASP A 66 7.37 21.22 -6.13
CA ASP A 66 8.49 20.91 -5.21
C ASP A 66 8.05 20.53 -3.78
N GLY A 67 6.98 21.14 -3.27
CA GLY A 67 6.41 20.78 -1.96
C GLY A 67 5.35 19.68 -2.01
N TRP A 68 4.49 19.73 -3.02
CA TRP A 68 3.27 18.91 -3.05
C TRP A 68 3.53 17.45 -3.44
N ALA A 69 4.49 17.18 -4.32
CA ALA A 69 4.72 15.84 -4.83
C ALA A 69 5.12 14.86 -3.70
N VAL A 70 6.00 15.31 -2.79
CA VAL A 70 6.42 14.54 -1.61
C VAL A 70 5.27 14.35 -0.62
N THR A 71 4.46 15.38 -0.37
CA THR A 71 3.30 15.29 0.52
C THR A 71 2.26 14.32 -0.02
N VAL A 72 1.90 14.40 -1.31
CA VAL A 72 0.95 13.50 -1.96
C VAL A 72 1.44 12.06 -1.91
N MET A 73 2.73 11.84 -2.20
CA MET A 73 3.34 10.51 -2.09
C MET A 73 3.27 9.97 -0.66
N THR A 74 3.61 10.78 0.34
CA THR A 74 3.60 10.40 1.76
C THR A 74 2.20 10.07 2.26
N LEU A 75 1.21 10.90 1.90
CA LEU A 75 -0.20 10.64 2.21
C LEU A 75 -0.69 9.35 1.55
N GLY A 76 -0.29 9.10 0.31
CA GLY A 76 -0.59 7.86 -0.40
C GLY A 76 -0.05 6.63 0.33
N ILE A 77 1.21 6.68 0.78
CA ILE A 77 1.83 5.62 1.59
C ILE A 77 1.06 5.39 2.89
N ILE A 78 0.74 6.45 3.63
CA ILE A 78 -0.01 6.35 4.90
C ILE A 78 -1.37 5.69 4.67
N LEU A 79 -2.11 6.11 3.65
CA LEU A 79 -3.43 5.58 3.35
C LEU A 79 -3.36 4.09 2.93
N MET A 80 -2.36 3.73 2.14
CA MET A 80 -2.09 2.34 1.74
C MET A 80 -1.75 1.45 2.96
N LEU A 81 -0.90 1.93 3.87
CA LEU A 81 -0.55 1.22 5.10
C LEU A 81 -1.74 1.11 6.06
N PHE A 82 -2.55 2.16 6.19
CA PHE A 82 -3.75 2.15 6.99
C PHE A 82 -4.76 1.11 6.49
N GLY A 83 -4.97 1.05 5.16
CA GLY A 83 -5.82 0.03 4.54
C GLY A 83 -5.34 -1.40 4.83
N ARG A 84 -4.02 -1.64 4.70
CA ARG A 84 -3.40 -2.92 5.01
C ARG A 84 -3.54 -3.29 6.48
N MET A 85 -3.30 -2.35 7.38
CA MET A 85 -3.42 -2.56 8.82
C MET A 85 -4.87 -2.91 9.20
N SER A 86 -5.84 -2.18 8.64
CA SER A 86 -7.27 -2.46 8.82
C SER A 86 -7.68 -3.85 8.31
N ARG A 87 -7.08 -4.33 7.21
CA ARG A 87 -7.28 -5.70 6.73
C ARG A 87 -6.72 -6.71 7.74
N HIS A 88 -5.49 -6.51 8.19
CA HIS A 88 -4.81 -7.44 9.09
C HIS A 88 -5.51 -7.54 10.46
N ILE A 89 -5.95 -6.42 11.03
CA ILE A 89 -6.71 -6.41 12.29
C ILE A 89 -8.02 -7.19 12.14
N ARG A 90 -8.75 -6.99 11.03
CA ARG A 90 -10.01 -7.72 10.77
C ARG A 90 -9.80 -9.22 10.59
N HIS A 91 -8.75 -9.64 9.88
CA HIS A 91 -8.44 -11.07 9.79
C HIS A 91 -8.10 -11.68 11.14
N ARG A 92 -7.30 -10.99 11.97
CA ARG A 92 -6.99 -11.47 13.33
C ARG A 92 -8.27 -11.61 14.18
N ALA A 93 -9.16 -10.63 14.14
CA ALA A 93 -10.43 -10.68 14.86
C ALA A 93 -11.33 -11.83 14.36
N ASN A 94 -11.41 -12.05 13.05
CA ASN A 94 -12.22 -13.13 12.48
C ASN A 94 -11.63 -14.50 12.78
N ASN A 95 -10.31 -14.67 12.72
CA ASN A 95 -9.65 -15.94 13.04
C ASN A 95 -9.83 -16.30 14.53
N ALA A 96 -9.75 -15.31 15.43
CA ALA A 96 -10.02 -15.52 16.85
C ALA A 96 -11.47 -15.98 17.11
N ARG A 97 -12.44 -15.42 16.37
CA ARG A 97 -13.86 -15.84 16.46
C ARG A 97 -14.07 -17.26 15.95
N HIS A 98 -13.47 -17.63 14.81
CA HIS A 98 -13.59 -18.97 14.26
C HIS A 98 -12.93 -20.01 15.16
N ALA A 99 -11.77 -19.71 15.76
CA ALA A 99 -11.13 -20.59 16.73
C ALA A 99 -12.04 -20.86 17.94
N ALA A 100 -12.63 -19.81 18.50
CA ALA A 100 -13.55 -19.93 19.64
C ALA A 100 -14.85 -20.71 19.29
N GLN A 101 -15.35 -20.59 18.06
CA GLN A 101 -16.49 -21.39 17.59
C GLN A 101 -16.10 -22.87 17.44
N MET A 102 -14.96 -23.14 16.84
CA MET A 102 -14.47 -24.51 16.65
C MET A 102 -14.24 -25.23 17.99
N GLU A 103 -13.74 -24.54 19.01
CA GLU A 103 -13.63 -25.09 20.37
C GLU A 103 -14.99 -25.45 20.98
N ARG A 104 -16.01 -24.60 20.79
CA ARG A 104 -17.38 -24.87 21.26
C ARG A 104 -17.98 -26.08 20.56
N ASP A 105 -17.85 -26.14 19.23
CA ASP A 105 -18.36 -27.26 18.42
C ASP A 105 -17.71 -28.59 18.83
N ILE A 106 -16.41 -28.58 19.11
CA ILE A 106 -15.69 -29.77 19.59
C ILE A 106 -16.19 -30.18 21.00
N ALA A 107 -16.39 -29.21 21.90
CA ALA A 107 -16.89 -29.49 23.25
C ALA A 107 -18.32 -30.06 23.22
N GLU A 108 -19.20 -29.53 22.37
CA GLU A 108 -20.56 -30.03 22.17
C GLU A 108 -20.56 -31.45 21.60
N ARG A 109 -19.74 -31.74 20.58
CA ARG A 109 -19.59 -33.09 20.02
C ARG A 109 -19.06 -34.10 21.05
N ARG A 110 -18.15 -33.68 21.93
CA ARG A 110 -17.65 -34.54 23.03
C ARG A 110 -18.75 -34.85 24.05
N ARG A 111 -19.58 -33.87 24.42
CA ARG A 111 -20.73 -34.09 25.31
C ARG A 111 -21.76 -35.03 24.70
N ALA A 112 -22.08 -34.86 23.42
CA ALA A 112 -23.01 -35.73 22.71
C ALA A 112 -22.55 -37.20 22.69
N ARG A 113 -21.25 -37.46 22.49
CA ARG A 113 -20.68 -38.83 22.51
C ARG A 113 -20.52 -39.42 23.92
N GLY A 114 -20.37 -38.58 24.94
CA GLY A 114 -20.22 -39.04 26.34
C GLY A 114 -21.54 -39.41 27.02
N GLY A 115 -22.69 -39.11 26.42
CA GLY A 115 -24.03 -39.43 26.93
C GLY A 115 -24.64 -40.73 26.40
N GLU A 116 -23.91 -41.51 25.59
CA GLU A 116 -24.37 -42.80 25.03
C GLU A 116 -23.98 -44.01 25.90
N VAL A 117 -23.71 -43.84 27.21
CA VAL A 117 -23.39 -44.95 28.13
C VAL A 117 -24.50 -45.18 29.13
#